data_AF-X1JE71-F1
#
_entry.id   AF-X1JE71-F1
#
_cell.length_a   1.000
_cell.length_b   1.000
_cell.length_c   1.000
_cell.angle_alpha   90.00
_cell.angle_beta   90.00
_cell.angle_gamma   90.00
#
_symmetry.space_group_name_H-M   'P 1'
#
loop_
_entity.id
_entity.type
_entity.pdbx_description
1 polymer ?
#
loop_
_entity_poly.entity_id
_entity_poly.type
_entity_poly.pdbx_seq_one_letter_code
_entity_poly.pdbx_strand_id
1 'polypeptide(L)' 'MKVMDINNIKIKVEDLSDNYGKFIIEPLEKGYGITFGNSL' A
#
# COMPACT_ATOMS: atom_id res chain seq x y z
N MET A 1 10.48 -20.30 -1.50
CA MET A 1 9.82 -19.12 -0.90
C MET A 1 10.10 -17.94 -1.82
N LYS A 2 9.08 -17.30 -2.39
CA LYS A 2 9.29 -16.10 -3.23
C LYS A 2 9.45 -14.95 -2.25
N VAL A 3 10.59 -14.29 -2.25
CA VAL A 3 10.87 -13.13 -1.39
C VAL A 3 10.35 -11.90 -2.13
N MET A 4 9.47 -11.11 -1.51
CA MET A 4 9.06 -9.82 -2.05
C MET A 4 10.28 -8.89 -2.22
N ASP A 5 10.41 -8.28 -3.39
CA ASP A 5 11.39 -7.20 -3.58
C ASP A 5 10.78 -5.88 -3.09
N ILE A 6 11.26 -5.42 -1.94
CA ILE A 6 10.82 -4.19 -1.29
C ILE A 6 11.02 -2.97 -2.21
N ASN A 7 12.03 -3.00 -3.09
CA ASN A 7 12.31 -1.89 -4.00
C ASN A 7 11.23 -1.68 -5.06
N ASN A 8 10.29 -2.62 -5.21
CA ASN A 8 9.24 -2.57 -6.22
C ASN A 8 7.84 -2.25 -5.64
N ILE A 9 7.73 -1.94 -4.35
CA ILE A 9 6.48 -1.44 -3.76
C ILE A 9 6.23 -0.02 -4.29
N LYS A 10 5.01 0.23 -4.75
CA LYS A 10 4.57 1.51 -5.29
C LYS A 10 3.36 2.02 -4.53
N ILE A 11 3.26 3.34 -4.43
CA ILE A 11 2.08 4.04 -3.91
C ILE A 11 1.48 4.82 -5.05
N LYS A 12 0.19 4.58 -5.32
CA LYS A 12 -0.61 5.33 -6.28
C LYS A 12 -1.61 6.19 -5.52
N VAL A 13 -1.71 7.46 -5.89
CA VAL A 13 -2.80 8.34 -5.45
C VAL A 13 -3.95 8.16 -6.43
N GLU A 14 -5.11 7.72 -5.94
CA GLU A 14 -6.32 7.58 -6.77
C GLU A 14 -7.23 8.79 -6.67
N ASP A 15 -7.36 9.35 -5.47
CA ASP A 15 -8.20 10.51 -5.21
C ASP A 15 -7.52 11.39 -4.16
N LEU A 16 -7.61 12.69 -4.33
CA LEU A 16 -7.09 13.68 -3.42
C LEU A 16 -7.95 14.94 -3.49
N SER A 17 -8.51 15.30 -2.34
CA SER A 17 -9.21 16.55 -2.08
C SER A 17 -8.75 17.10 -0.74
N ASP A 18 -9.24 18.29 -0.37
CA ASP A 18 -8.81 18.99 0.84
C ASP A 18 -8.97 18.15 2.12
N ASN A 19 -9.97 17.26 2.17
CA ASN A 19 -10.32 16.48 3.37
C ASN A 19 -10.40 14.96 3.12
N TYR A 20 -10.05 14.48 1.92
CA TYR A 20 -10.10 13.06 1.57
C TYR A 20 -8.94 12.67 0.67
N GLY A 21 -8.32 11.54 0.96
CA GLY A 21 -7.30 10.94 0.12
C GLY A 21 -7.53 9.44 -0.01
N LYS A 22 -7.38 8.91 -1.23
CA LYS A 22 -7.41 7.48 -1.53
C LYS A 22 -6.07 7.06 -2.12
N PHE A 23 -5.43 6.10 -1.47
CA PHE A 23 -4.13 5.59 -1.87
C PHE A 23 -4.19 4.08 -2.08
N ILE A 24 -3.44 3.59 -3.07
CA ILE A 24 -3.24 2.16 -3.34
C ILE A 24 -1.76 1.86 -3.15
N ILE A 25 -1.46 0.86 -2.34
CA ILE A 25 -0.10 0.36 -2.13
C ILE A 25 -0.01 -1.05 -2.74
N GLU A 26 0.84 -1.22 -3.74
CA GLU A 26 1.00 -2.49 -4.44
C GLU A 26 2.39 -2.65 -5.09
N PRO A 27 2.88 -3.89 -5.30
CA PRO A 27 2.30 -5.14 -4.81
C PRO A 27 2.60 -5.36 -3.32
N LEU A 28 1.67 -6.02 -2.62
CA LEU A 28 1.87 -6.48 -1.25
C LEU A 28 1.66 -8.00 -1.16
N GLU A 29 2.50 -8.65 -0.38
CA GLU A 29 2.30 -10.05 -0.01
C GLU A 29 1.02 -10.20 0.84
N LYS A 30 0.38 -11.37 0.71
CA LYS A 30 -0.84 -11.67 1.47
C LYS A 30 -0.59 -11.48 2.97
N GLY A 31 -1.42 -10.66 3.61
CA GLY A 31 -1.35 -10.36 5.05
C GLY A 31 -0.78 -8.98 5.37
N TYR A 32 0.17 -8.47 4.58
CA TYR A 32 0.79 -7.15 4.82
C TYR A 32 -0.19 -5.99 4.73
N GLY A 33 -1.22 -6.09 3.87
CA GLY A 33 -2.25 -5.06 3.75
C GLY A 33 -2.97 -4.77 5.07
N ILE A 34 -3.23 -5.80 5.89
CA ILE A 34 -3.87 -5.64 7.20
C ILE A 34 -2.90 -5.01 8.20
N THR A 35 -1.66 -5.49 8.25
CA THR A 35 -0.64 -4.96 9.15
C THR A 35 -0.37 -3.47 8.90
N PHE A 36 -0.19 -3.08 7.63
CA PHE A 36 0.01 -1.69 7.27
C PHE A 36 -1.24 -0.85 7.53
N GLY A 37 -2.43 -1.32 7.10
CA GLY A 37 -3.67 -0.57 7.26
C GLY A 37 -4.04 -0.27 8.72
N ASN A 38 -3.68 -1.15 9.66
CA ASN A 38 -3.92 -0.90 11.09
C ASN A 38 -2.87 0.01 11.75
N SER A 39 -1.71 0.19 11.12
CA SER A 39 -0.60 0.96 11.70
C SER A 39 -0.54 2.41 11.22
N LEU A 40 -1.29 2.73 10.16
CA LEU A 40 -1.42 4.07 9.56
C LEU A 40 -2.58 4.83 10.21
#